data_AF-A0A9D0VHG3-F1
#
_entry.id   AF-A0A9D0VHG3-F1
#
_cell.length_a   1.000
_cell.length_b   1.000
_cell.length_c   1.000
_cell.angle_alpha   90.00
_cell.angle_beta   90.00
_cell.angle_gamma   90.00
#
_symmetry.space_group_name_H-M   'P 1'
#
loop_
_entity.id
_entity.type
_entity.pdbx_description
1 polymer ?
#
loop_
_entity_poly.entity_id
_entity_poly.type
_entity_poly.pdbx_seq_one_letter_code
_entity_poly.pdbx_strand_id
1 'polypeptide(L)'
;SYDSNENCVVIQPNSRWGDVPCWLEQASLCEAECAVRRWFVDGDGDGLGDPEQQVWACSPDEGWVANNADCDDTDATLPDLFYVDRDGDGFGVTGDAVVACAGPSRRAGDCDDENEQIHPGAEEIGGDGVDQDCDGEDPGGDPTSATSDGHPPPPKPRYGFGLGCSSAPVASWGLLWIGLCARRRRSA
;
A
#
# COMPACT_ATOMS: atom_id res chain seq x y z
N SER A 1 -29.22 22.80 4.59
CA SER A 1 -28.93 21.61 3.77
C SER A 1 -28.08 22.10 2.63
N TYR A 2 -26.76 21.96 2.74
CA TYR A 2 -25.83 22.20 1.64
C TYR A 2 -25.95 20.97 0.74
N ASP A 3 -26.40 21.15 -0.49
CA ASP A 3 -26.41 20.13 -1.53
C ASP A 3 -25.18 20.42 -2.39
N SER A 4 -24.22 19.49 -2.39
CA SER A 4 -22.92 19.60 -3.04
C SER A 4 -22.98 19.38 -4.56
N ASN A 5 -24.16 19.43 -5.19
CA ASN A 5 -24.31 19.27 -6.64
C ASN A 5 -24.12 20.54 -7.47
N GLU A 6 -23.35 21.54 -7.00
CA GLU A 6 -23.09 22.81 -7.70
C GLU A 6 -22.50 22.58 -9.11
N ASN A 7 -23.41 22.36 -10.06
CA ASN A 7 -23.13 22.22 -11.48
C ASN A 7 -23.58 23.52 -12.17
N CYS A 8 -22.59 24.19 -12.77
CA CYS A 8 -22.66 25.29 -13.75
C CYS A 8 -22.34 26.70 -13.22
N VAL A 9 -21.16 27.21 -13.60
CA VAL A 9 -20.72 28.59 -13.38
C VAL A 9 -21.18 29.49 -14.54
N VAL A 10 -21.90 30.56 -14.22
CA VAL A 10 -21.99 31.76 -15.08
C VAL A 10 -21.50 32.95 -14.26
N ILE A 11 -20.42 33.61 -14.70
CA ILE A 11 -19.96 34.85 -14.08
C ILE A 11 -20.94 35.96 -14.47
N GLN A 12 -21.80 36.38 -13.53
CA GLN A 12 -22.61 37.57 -13.72
C GLN A 12 -21.75 38.84 -13.60
N PRO A 13 -22.08 39.96 -14.30
CA PRO A 13 -21.29 41.21 -14.29
C PRO A 13 -21.16 41.90 -12.92
N ASN A 14 -21.86 41.41 -11.91
CA ASN A 14 -21.94 41.94 -10.55
C ASN A 14 -21.31 41.01 -9.50
N SER A 15 -20.57 39.96 -9.92
CA SER A 15 -19.84 39.04 -9.04
C SER A 15 -20.69 38.37 -7.95
N ARG A 16 -21.98 38.09 -8.22
CA ARG A 16 -22.83 37.30 -7.32
C ARG A 16 -23.16 35.94 -7.94
N TRP A 17 -22.96 34.90 -7.14
CA TRP A 17 -23.20 33.49 -7.44
C TRP A 17 -24.70 33.18 -7.28
N GLY A 18 -25.29 32.44 -8.23
CA GLY A 18 -26.69 32.05 -8.15
C GLY A 18 -27.05 30.96 -9.14
N ASP A 19 -27.82 29.98 -8.67
CA ASP A 19 -28.18 28.76 -9.37
C ASP A 19 -29.15 29.06 -10.52
N VAL A 20 -28.79 28.66 -11.75
CA VAL A 20 -29.66 28.77 -12.92
C VAL A 20 -30.08 27.38 -13.42
N PRO A 21 -31.35 27.17 -13.81
CA PRO A 21 -31.83 25.87 -14.29
C PRO A 21 -31.20 25.44 -15.63
N CYS A 22 -31.07 24.13 -15.83
CA CYS A 22 -30.32 23.46 -16.91
C CYS A 22 -30.88 23.64 -18.35
N TRP A 23 -31.87 24.50 -18.58
CA TRP A 23 -32.54 24.70 -19.88
C TRP A 23 -32.40 26.12 -20.45
N LEU A 24 -31.53 26.95 -19.87
CA LEU A 24 -31.20 28.27 -20.43
C LEU A 24 -30.08 28.12 -21.48
N GLU A 25 -30.34 28.48 -22.74
CA GLU A 25 -29.37 28.40 -23.86
C GLU A 25 -28.30 29.50 -23.81
N GLN A 26 -27.56 29.61 -22.70
CA GLN A 26 -26.34 30.40 -22.62
C GLN A 26 -25.16 29.46 -22.38
N ALA A 27 -24.04 29.73 -23.05
CA ALA A 27 -22.86 28.87 -23.10
C ALA A 27 -22.33 28.55 -21.69
N SER A 28 -22.78 27.43 -21.13
CA SER A 28 -22.16 26.77 -20.01
C SER A 28 -20.89 26.09 -20.52
N LEU A 29 -19.75 26.46 -19.94
CA LEU A 29 -18.60 25.56 -19.97
C LEU A 29 -19.00 24.36 -19.13
N CYS A 30 -19.35 23.25 -19.78
CA CYS A 30 -19.35 21.96 -19.11
C CYS A 30 -17.90 21.71 -18.65
N GLU A 31 -17.67 21.67 -17.34
CA GLU A 31 -16.53 20.91 -16.83
C GLU A 31 -16.65 19.48 -17.39
N ALA A 32 -15.51 18.89 -17.75
CA ALA A 32 -15.43 17.62 -18.46
C ALA A 32 -16.45 16.58 -17.94
N GLU A 33 -17.06 15.84 -18.86
CA GLU A 33 -18.07 14.80 -18.62
C GLU A 33 -17.96 14.18 -17.21
N CYS A 34 -19.00 14.34 -16.37
CA CYS A 34 -19.11 13.76 -15.03
C CYS A 34 -18.96 12.24 -15.14
N ALA A 35 -17.73 11.76 -14.94
CA ALA A 35 -17.37 10.37 -15.03
C ALA A 35 -17.73 9.70 -13.70
N VAL A 36 -18.89 9.06 -13.67
CA VAL A 36 -19.34 8.31 -12.50
C VAL A 36 -18.29 7.22 -12.21
N ARG A 37 -17.73 7.27 -11.00
CA ARG A 37 -16.80 6.27 -10.48
C ARG A 37 -17.30 5.75 -9.15
N ARG A 38 -16.64 4.71 -8.68
CA ARG A 38 -16.91 4.11 -7.39
C ARG A 38 -16.17 4.89 -6.29
N TRP A 39 -16.86 5.06 -5.18
CA TRP A 39 -16.35 5.62 -3.94
C TRP A 39 -16.73 4.70 -2.79
N PHE A 40 -15.97 4.78 -1.72
CA PHE A 40 -16.07 3.93 -0.54
C PHE A 40 -16.18 4.85 0.68
N VAL A 41 -17.03 4.51 1.65
CA VAL A 41 -17.19 5.32 2.85
C VAL A 41 -15.88 5.30 3.65
N ASP A 42 -15.55 6.43 4.27
CA ASP A 42 -14.43 6.60 5.21
C ASP A 42 -15.05 7.00 6.56
N GLY A 43 -15.40 5.98 7.34
CA GLY A 43 -16.25 6.09 8.53
C GLY A 43 -15.51 6.65 9.75
N ASP A 44 -14.21 6.35 9.86
CA ASP A 44 -13.36 6.77 10.98
C ASP A 44 -12.44 7.96 10.65
N GLY A 45 -12.35 8.36 9.37
CA GLY A 45 -11.68 9.57 8.92
C GLY A 45 -10.18 9.42 8.69
N ASP A 46 -9.68 8.20 8.46
CA ASP A 46 -8.26 7.93 8.19
C ASP A 46 -7.87 8.09 6.71
N GLY A 47 -8.86 8.25 5.83
CA GLY A 47 -8.69 8.41 4.38
C GLY A 47 -8.65 7.10 3.60
N LEU A 48 -8.89 5.96 4.24
CA LEU A 48 -9.11 4.65 3.65
C LEU A 48 -10.62 4.39 3.55
N GLY A 49 -11.00 3.56 2.57
CA GLY A 49 -12.40 3.32 2.28
C GLY A 49 -12.82 1.88 2.51
N ASP A 50 -13.99 1.67 3.08
CA ASP A 50 -14.58 0.34 3.31
C ASP A 50 -14.97 -0.34 1.98
N PRO A 51 -14.36 -1.47 1.58
CA PRO A 51 -14.68 -2.21 0.38
C PRO A 51 -16.10 -2.80 0.38
N GLU A 52 -16.73 -2.97 1.54
CA GLU A 52 -18.08 -3.48 1.70
C GLU A 52 -19.15 -2.39 1.49
N GLN A 53 -18.78 -1.11 1.64
CA GLN A 53 -19.70 0.04 1.56
C GLN A 53 -19.30 1.03 0.47
N GLN A 54 -19.98 0.92 -0.69
CA GLN A 54 -19.65 1.69 -1.89
C GLN A 54 -20.84 2.45 -2.52
N VAL A 55 -20.55 3.59 -3.15
CA VAL A 55 -21.50 4.38 -3.96
C VAL A 55 -20.92 4.68 -5.35
N TRP A 56 -21.79 4.84 -6.35
CA TRP A 56 -21.43 5.34 -7.68
C TRP A 56 -21.85 6.81 -7.79
N ALA A 57 -20.88 7.71 -7.87
CA ALA A 57 -21.12 9.14 -7.96
C ALA A 57 -20.01 9.80 -8.78
N CYS A 58 -20.28 10.98 -9.36
CA CYS A 58 -19.19 11.79 -9.92
C CYS A 58 -18.59 12.75 -8.89
N SER A 59 -19.37 13.19 -7.91
CA SER A 59 -18.90 13.89 -6.72
C SER A 59 -19.76 13.45 -5.53
N PRO A 60 -19.27 12.58 -4.65
CA PRO A 60 -19.97 12.28 -3.39
C PRO A 60 -19.81 13.45 -2.41
N ASP A 61 -20.61 13.45 -1.35
CA ASP A 61 -20.42 14.32 -0.19
C ASP A 61 -19.14 13.95 0.59
N GLU A 62 -18.83 14.69 1.65
CA GLU A 62 -17.75 14.35 2.60
C GLU A 62 -17.96 12.95 3.22
N GLY A 63 -16.86 12.28 3.58
CA GLY A 63 -16.88 10.92 4.13
C GLY A 63 -16.81 9.81 3.07
N TRP A 64 -16.39 10.12 1.85
CA TRP A 64 -16.19 9.15 0.77
C TRP A 64 -14.82 9.30 0.11
N VAL A 65 -14.10 8.18 -0.07
CA VAL A 65 -12.78 8.12 -0.69
C VAL A 65 -12.76 7.20 -1.91
N ALA A 66 -11.72 7.36 -2.75
CA ALA A 66 -11.62 6.64 -4.02
C ALA A 66 -10.93 5.27 -3.93
N ASN A 67 -10.38 4.95 -2.75
CA ASN A 67 -9.71 3.67 -2.47
C ASN A 67 -10.63 2.77 -1.63
N ASN A 68 -10.34 1.48 -1.62
CA ASN A 68 -11.09 0.47 -0.85
C ASN A 68 -10.17 -0.34 0.08
N ALA A 69 -9.24 0.38 0.71
CA ALA A 69 -8.12 -0.22 1.43
C ALA A 69 -8.37 -0.33 2.94
N ASP A 70 -9.52 0.12 3.43
CA ASP A 70 -9.91 -0.08 4.81
C ASP A 70 -10.52 -1.47 4.96
N CYS A 71 -10.40 -2.06 6.14
CA CYS A 71 -11.06 -3.29 6.48
C CYS A 71 -11.72 -3.29 7.85
N ASP A 72 -11.60 -2.20 8.61
CA ASP A 72 -12.39 -1.91 9.79
C ASP A 72 -12.66 -0.40 9.83
N ASP A 73 -13.75 0.01 9.19
CA ASP A 73 -14.25 1.40 9.04
C ASP A 73 -14.64 2.09 10.37
N THR A 74 -14.24 1.50 11.49
CA THR A 74 -14.44 2.00 12.84
C THR A 74 -13.13 2.21 13.61
N ASP A 75 -11.98 1.84 13.04
CA ASP A 75 -10.65 1.92 13.64
C ASP A 75 -9.61 2.52 12.69
N ALA A 76 -9.39 3.84 12.81
CA ALA A 76 -8.46 4.65 12.03
C ALA A 76 -6.97 4.26 12.17
N THR A 77 -6.67 3.18 12.91
CA THR A 77 -5.33 2.61 13.04
C THR A 77 -5.09 1.38 12.18
N LEU A 78 -6.11 0.90 11.46
CA LEU A 78 -6.03 -0.25 10.55
C LEU A 78 -6.11 0.15 9.07
N PRO A 79 -5.58 -0.67 8.15
CA PRO A 79 -4.76 -1.86 8.38
C PRO A 79 -3.36 -1.51 8.93
N ASP A 80 -2.77 -2.43 9.70
CA ASP A 80 -1.43 -2.28 10.28
C ASP A 80 -0.45 -3.33 9.72
N LEU A 81 0.83 -3.19 10.08
CA LEU A 81 1.89 -4.16 9.78
C LEU A 81 1.85 -5.33 10.78
N PHE A 82 1.74 -6.53 10.24
CA PHE A 82 1.87 -7.79 10.96
C PHE A 82 3.01 -8.64 10.41
N TYR A 83 3.55 -9.53 11.23
CA TYR A 83 4.62 -10.46 10.89
C TYR A 83 4.11 -11.90 11.00
N VAL A 84 4.62 -12.79 10.14
CA VAL A 84 4.41 -14.23 10.29
C VAL A 84 5.11 -14.68 11.56
N ASP A 85 4.36 -15.39 12.41
CA ASP A 85 4.77 -15.94 13.70
C ASP A 85 4.37 -17.42 13.67
N ARG A 86 5.33 -18.29 13.41
CA ARG A 86 5.08 -19.72 13.17
C ARG A 86 5.16 -20.56 14.43
N ASP A 87 5.98 -20.17 15.39
CA ASP A 87 6.14 -20.89 16.65
C ASP A 87 5.22 -20.37 17.77
N GLY A 88 4.68 -19.17 17.65
CA GLY A 88 3.63 -18.63 18.51
C GLY A 88 4.14 -17.89 19.74
N ASP A 89 5.38 -17.42 19.78
CA ASP A 89 5.90 -16.58 20.88
C ASP A 89 5.44 -15.11 20.81
N GLY A 90 4.78 -14.75 19.70
CA GLY A 90 4.25 -13.43 19.45
C GLY A 90 5.27 -12.45 18.88
N PHE A 91 6.40 -12.89 18.36
CA PHE A 91 7.28 -12.16 17.45
C PHE A 91 7.25 -12.83 16.07
N GLY A 92 7.63 -12.07 15.05
CA GLY A 92 7.80 -12.63 13.72
C GLY A 92 9.04 -12.09 13.05
N VAL A 93 9.43 -12.74 11.96
CA VAL A 93 10.65 -12.39 11.23
C VAL A 93 10.49 -11.03 10.53
N THR A 94 11.45 -10.12 10.72
CA THR A 94 11.37 -8.73 10.21
C THR A 94 11.18 -8.63 8.69
N GLY A 95 11.66 -9.63 7.94
CA GLY A 95 11.60 -9.63 6.47
C GLY A 95 10.25 -10.03 5.87
N ASP A 96 9.32 -10.59 6.66
CA ASP A 96 8.09 -11.20 6.15
C ASP A 96 6.85 -10.47 6.68
N ALA A 97 6.90 -9.13 6.66
CA ALA A 97 5.80 -8.26 7.06
C ALA A 97 4.67 -8.23 6.02
N VAL A 98 3.43 -8.16 6.49
CA VAL A 98 2.21 -8.03 5.69
C VAL A 98 1.35 -6.90 6.25
N VAL A 99 0.75 -6.08 5.36
CA VAL A 99 -0.26 -5.09 5.77
C VAL A 99 -1.61 -5.80 5.81
N ALA A 100 -2.25 -5.81 6.97
CA ALA A 100 -3.51 -6.51 7.20
C ALA A 100 -4.31 -5.88 8.35
N CYS A 101 -5.57 -6.28 8.47
CA CYS A 101 -6.51 -5.85 9.54
C CYS A 101 -6.25 -6.59 10.84
N ALA A 102 -5.79 -7.84 10.69
CA ALA A 102 -5.40 -8.72 11.76
C ALA A 102 -4.28 -9.61 11.23
N GLY A 103 -3.38 -10.00 12.13
CA GLY A 103 -2.30 -10.90 11.81
C GLY A 103 -1.72 -11.52 13.08
N PRO A 104 -0.73 -12.41 12.91
CA PRO A 104 -0.19 -13.24 13.98
C PRO A 104 0.50 -12.40 15.06
N SER A 105 1.42 -11.53 14.63
CA SER A 105 2.20 -10.69 15.53
C SER A 105 2.37 -9.28 14.98
N ARG A 106 2.40 -8.27 15.86
CA ARG A 106 2.81 -6.89 15.55
C ARG A 106 4.28 -6.61 15.91
N ARG A 107 4.98 -7.58 16.49
CA ARG A 107 6.36 -7.46 16.95
C ARG A 107 7.27 -8.18 15.95
N ALA A 108 8.32 -7.48 15.53
CA ALA A 108 9.33 -8.03 14.63
C ALA A 108 10.59 -8.43 15.40
N GLY A 109 11.49 -9.14 14.72
CA GLY A 109 12.88 -9.33 15.17
C GLY A 109 13.19 -10.74 15.66
N ASP A 110 12.26 -11.67 15.49
CA ASP A 110 12.53 -13.08 15.71
C ASP A 110 13.60 -13.59 14.73
N CYS A 111 14.63 -14.20 15.32
CA CYS A 111 15.79 -14.75 14.64
C CYS A 111 15.68 -16.25 14.37
N ASP A 112 14.72 -16.96 14.98
CA ASP A 112 14.41 -18.38 14.77
C ASP A 112 12.89 -18.68 14.92
N ASP A 113 12.11 -18.36 13.89
CA ASP A 113 10.65 -18.58 13.73
C ASP A 113 10.20 -20.06 13.69
N GLU A 114 11.04 -20.98 14.18
CA GLU A 114 10.66 -22.38 14.43
C GLU A 114 10.79 -22.75 15.91
N ASN A 115 11.15 -21.80 16.80
CA ASN A 115 11.44 -22.05 18.19
C ASN A 115 10.98 -20.89 19.11
N GLU A 116 9.83 -21.10 19.78
CA GLU A 116 9.18 -20.15 20.70
C GLU A 116 10.03 -19.68 21.90
N GLN A 117 11.23 -20.23 22.09
CA GLN A 117 12.18 -19.84 23.14
C GLN A 117 13.27 -18.87 22.62
N ILE A 118 13.32 -18.59 21.32
CA ILE A 118 14.32 -17.73 20.70
C ILE A 118 13.59 -16.53 20.08
N HIS A 119 13.63 -15.40 20.77
CA HIS A 119 12.95 -14.18 20.35
C HIS A 119 13.48 -12.96 21.09
N PRO A 120 13.21 -11.73 20.61
CA PRO A 120 13.59 -10.51 21.30
C PRO A 120 13.28 -10.51 22.81
N GLY A 121 14.33 -10.46 23.63
CA GLY A 121 14.24 -10.42 25.09
C GLY A 121 13.93 -11.76 25.78
N ALA A 122 14.19 -12.91 25.14
CA ALA A 122 14.20 -14.22 25.79
C ALA A 122 15.30 -14.34 26.87
N GLU A 123 15.31 -15.44 27.63
CA GLU A 123 16.37 -15.70 28.62
C GLU A 123 17.60 -16.26 27.92
N GLU A 124 18.72 -15.54 28.08
CA GLU A 124 19.98 -15.87 27.45
C GLU A 124 20.78 -16.92 28.24
N ILE A 125 21.22 -17.98 27.56
CA ILE A 125 22.09 -19.03 28.09
C ILE A 125 23.52 -18.80 27.60
N GLY A 126 24.22 -17.95 28.34
CA GLY A 126 25.58 -17.56 28.02
C GLY A 126 26.57 -18.71 27.77
N GLY A 127 27.28 -18.61 26.64
CA GLY A 127 28.36 -19.47 26.18
C GLY A 127 27.91 -20.77 25.52
N ASP A 128 26.63 -20.90 25.16
CA ASP A 128 26.12 -22.07 24.44
C ASP A 128 26.13 -21.93 22.91
N GLY A 129 26.43 -20.74 22.40
CA GLY A 129 26.56 -20.43 20.98
C GLY A 129 25.22 -20.18 20.26
N VAL A 130 24.13 -20.03 20.99
CA VAL A 130 22.81 -19.64 20.47
C VAL A 130 22.47 -18.27 21.05
N ASP A 131 22.07 -17.34 20.18
CA ASP A 131 21.52 -16.03 20.56
C ASP A 131 20.02 -16.23 20.82
N GLN A 132 19.60 -16.37 22.08
CA GLN A 132 18.19 -16.64 22.39
C GLN A 132 17.38 -15.36 22.41
N ASP A 133 17.97 -14.25 22.81
CA ASP A 133 17.26 -12.98 22.93
C ASP A 133 17.28 -12.11 21.66
N CYS A 134 17.87 -12.63 20.58
CA CYS A 134 18.02 -12.03 19.27
C CYS A 134 18.68 -10.64 19.30
N ASP A 135 19.56 -10.37 20.27
CA ASP A 135 20.29 -9.10 20.40
C ASP A 135 21.62 -9.08 19.62
N GLY A 136 22.05 -10.24 19.12
CA GLY A 136 23.27 -10.43 18.34
C GLY A 136 24.51 -10.78 19.16
N GLU A 137 24.38 -11.01 20.47
CA GLU A 137 25.46 -11.38 21.38
C GLU A 137 25.21 -12.76 22.02
N ASP A 138 26.28 -13.38 22.51
CA ASP A 138 26.23 -14.60 23.36
C ASP A 138 27.11 -14.34 24.61
N PRO A 139 26.54 -13.79 25.70
CA PRO A 139 27.29 -13.38 26.87
C PRO A 139 28.01 -14.54 27.57
N GLY A 140 29.34 -14.55 27.52
CA GLY A 140 30.14 -15.63 28.13
C GLY A 140 30.62 -16.67 27.11
N GLY A 141 30.27 -16.51 25.84
CA GLY A 141 30.99 -17.10 24.73
C GLY A 141 32.46 -16.68 24.74
N ASP A 142 33.36 -17.65 24.56
CA ASP A 142 34.79 -17.37 24.42
C ASP A 142 35.00 -16.56 23.13
N PRO A 143 35.61 -15.36 23.17
CA PRO A 143 35.86 -14.55 21.97
C PRO A 143 36.81 -15.24 20.98
N THR A 144 37.47 -16.33 21.37
CA THR A 144 38.28 -17.16 20.46
C THR A 144 37.46 -18.21 19.70
N SER A 145 36.20 -18.44 20.08
CA SER A 145 35.20 -19.22 19.34
C SER A 145 34.36 -18.35 18.40
N ALA A 146 34.39 -17.03 18.55
CA ALA A 146 33.88 -16.08 17.57
C ALA A 146 34.79 -16.09 16.33
N THR A 147 34.70 -17.15 15.53
CA THR A 147 34.99 -16.97 14.12
C THR A 147 34.07 -15.86 13.65
N SER A 148 34.69 -14.78 13.19
CA SER A 148 34.15 -13.67 12.40
C SER A 148 33.40 -14.10 11.13
N ASP A 149 32.83 -15.30 11.10
CA ASP A 149 31.87 -15.73 10.12
C ASP A 149 30.52 -15.38 10.73
N GLY A 150 30.04 -14.16 10.45
CA GLY A 150 28.65 -13.80 10.71
C GLY A 150 27.81 -14.97 10.24
N HIS A 151 27.21 -15.69 11.19
CA HIS A 151 26.37 -16.80 10.85
C HIS A 151 25.19 -16.16 10.13
N PRO A 152 25.06 -16.36 8.81
CA PRO A 152 23.84 -15.91 8.17
C PRO A 152 22.70 -16.63 8.88
N PRO A 153 21.53 -15.99 9.00
CA PRO A 153 20.35 -16.67 9.52
C PRO A 153 20.21 -18.03 8.81
N PRO A 154 19.68 -19.07 9.49
CA PRO A 154 19.44 -20.36 8.86
C PRO A 154 18.82 -20.11 7.48
N PRO A 155 19.30 -20.77 6.42
CA PRO A 155 18.89 -20.43 5.06
C PRO A 155 17.37 -20.52 4.99
N LYS A 156 16.70 -19.37 4.85
CA LYS A 156 15.25 -19.29 4.68
C LYS A 156 14.83 -20.39 3.70
N PRO A 157 13.82 -21.22 4.00
CA PRO A 157 13.24 -22.07 2.97
C PRO A 157 12.87 -21.16 1.80
N ARG A 158 13.52 -21.39 0.65
CA ARG A 158 13.23 -20.65 -0.57
C ARG A 158 11.80 -20.97 -0.98
N TYR A 159 10.83 -20.21 -0.48
CA TYR A 159 9.53 -20.13 -1.11
C TYR A 159 9.73 -19.42 -2.44
N GLY A 160 10.00 -20.22 -3.47
CA GLY A 160 10.02 -19.79 -4.85
C GLY A 160 8.62 -19.37 -5.27
N PHE A 161 8.22 -18.14 -4.94
CA PHE A 161 7.22 -17.45 -5.73
C PHE A 161 7.88 -16.99 -7.02
N GLY A 162 7.80 -17.85 -8.03
CA GLY A 162 8.12 -17.51 -9.41
C GLY A 162 7.12 -16.48 -9.94
N LEU A 163 7.40 -15.20 -9.73
CA LEU A 163 6.91 -14.10 -10.55
C LEU A 163 8.12 -13.49 -11.26
N GLY A 164 8.52 -14.18 -12.34
CA GLY A 164 9.49 -13.65 -13.29
C GLY A 164 8.89 -12.52 -14.10
N CYS A 165 9.10 -11.28 -13.68
CA CYS A 165 9.20 -10.16 -14.61
C CYS A 165 10.67 -10.03 -15.02
N SER A 166 11.05 -10.68 -16.12
CA SER A 166 12.34 -10.41 -16.77
C SER A 166 12.34 -8.98 -17.31
N SER A 167 12.97 -8.06 -16.59
CA SER A 167 13.48 -6.83 -17.16
C SER A 167 14.72 -7.16 -17.99
N ALA A 168 14.51 -7.41 -19.28
CA ALA A 168 15.61 -7.45 -20.23
C ALA A 168 16.23 -6.05 -20.34
N PRO A 169 17.57 -5.89 -20.23
CA PRO A 169 18.21 -4.65 -20.62
C PRO A 169 18.12 -4.53 -22.14
N VAL A 170 17.42 -3.50 -22.62
CA VAL A 170 17.45 -3.08 -24.02
C VAL A 170 18.86 -2.63 -24.38
N ALA A 171 19.61 -3.54 -25.02
CA ALA A 171 20.88 -3.22 -25.64
C ALA A 171 20.64 -2.22 -26.78
N SER A 172 21.22 -1.03 -26.61
CA SER A 172 21.29 0.03 -27.61
C SER A 172 21.96 -0.49 -28.88
N TRP A 173 21.18 -0.58 -29.95
CA TRP A 173 21.68 -0.50 -31.32
C TRP A 173 20.86 0.56 -32.03
N GLY A 174 21.51 1.70 -32.28
CA GLY A 174 20.94 2.76 -33.09
C GLY A 174 20.60 2.25 -34.48
N LEU A 175 19.58 2.85 -35.08
CA LEU A 175 19.53 3.21 -36.49
C LEU A 175 18.33 4.13 -36.71
N LEU A 176 18.69 5.37 -37.06
CA LEU A 176 17.85 6.44 -37.55
C LEU A 176 16.93 5.94 -38.69
N TRP A 177 15.62 5.98 -38.49
CA TRP A 177 14.64 5.93 -39.59
C TRP A 177 13.65 7.08 -39.44
N ILE A 178 13.86 8.10 -40.27
CA ILE A 178 12.94 9.20 -40.50
C ILE A 178 11.73 8.63 -41.26
N GLY A 179 10.61 8.42 -40.56
CA GLY A 179 9.33 8.01 -41.14
C GLY A 179 8.43 9.22 -41.37
N LEU A 180 8.48 9.79 -42.57
CA LEU A 180 7.54 10.80 -43.08
C LEU A 180 6.10 10.26 -43.01
N CYS A 181 5.23 10.87 -42.20
CA CYS A 181 3.80 10.55 -42.20
C CYS A 181 3.09 11.45 -43.23
N ALA A 182 2.95 10.95 -44.46
CA ALA A 182 2.20 11.61 -45.52
C ALA A 182 0.69 11.31 -45.40
N ARG A 183 -0.09 12.37 -45.14
CA ARG A 183 -1.55 12.40 -45.06
C ARG A 183 -2.17 12.16 -46.45
N ARG A 184 -2.79 11.00 -46.70
CA ARG A 184 -3.63 10.78 -47.88
C ARG A 184 -5.07 11.25 -47.61
N ARG A 185 -5.47 12.35 -48.25
CA ARG A 185 -6.89 12.69 -48.46
C ARG A 185 -7.50 11.65 -49.41
N ARG A 186 -8.68 11.10 -49.10
CA ARG A 186 -9.54 10.48 -50.10
C ARG A 186 -10.55 11.51 -50.57
N SER A 187 -10.59 11.74 -51.87
CA SER A 187 -11.70 12.35 -52.59
C SER A 187 -12.13 11.37 -53.67
N ALA A 188 -13.38 10.93 -53.57
CA ALA A 188 -14.34 10.70 -54.65
C ALA A 188 -15.67 10.36 -53.96
#